data_AF-A0A382IB09-F1
#
_entry.id   AF-A0A382IB09-F1
#
_cell.length_a   1.000
_cell.length_b   1.000
_cell.length_c   1.000
_cell.angle_alpha   90.00
_cell.angle_beta   90.00
_cell.angle_gamma   90.00
#
_symmetry.space_group_name_H-M   'P 1'
#
loop_
_entity.id
_entity.type
_entity.pdbx_description
1 polymer ?
#
loop_
_entity_poly.entity_id
_entity_poly.type
_entity_poly.pdbx_seq_one_letter_code
_entity_poly.pdbx_strand_id
1 'polypeptide(L)'
;EAGIVLKGSEVKSIRQGKVNIADAYAIEKDGEIVLINSHITSYKQSSYNNHLPLDERKLLLNKKEINKLMGKINREGFTIIPTKMYFKKGKVKVEIATAKGKKNYDKRQVKKNRDWNREKARYFRKSS
;
A
#
# COMPACT_ATOMS: atom_id res chain seq x y z
N GLU A 1 -5.21 -2.72 10.52
CA GLU A 1 -4.20 -1.67 10.80
C GLU A 1 -2.97 -2.36 11.36
N ALA A 2 -1.79 -2.07 10.83
CA ALA A 2 -0.52 -2.67 11.27
C ALA A 2 0.46 -1.59 11.73
N GLY A 3 1.28 -1.91 12.73
CA GLY A 3 2.51 -1.17 12.96
C GLY A 3 3.54 -1.51 11.88
N ILE A 4 4.53 -0.65 11.68
CA ILE A 4 5.65 -0.91 10.77
C ILE A 4 6.96 -0.66 11.49
N VAL A 5 7.92 -1.56 11.31
CA VAL A 5 9.29 -1.38 11.82
C VAL A 5 10.04 -0.47 10.86
N LEU A 6 10.54 0.66 11.39
CA LEU A 6 11.22 1.69 10.61
C LEU A 6 12.50 2.13 11.32
N LYS A 7 13.48 2.55 10.53
CA LYS A 7 14.69 3.23 10.98
C LYS A 7 14.40 4.70 11.28
N GLY A 8 15.21 5.32 12.15
CA GLY A 8 15.02 6.72 12.53
C GLY A 8 15.04 7.70 11.35
N SER A 9 15.90 7.46 10.35
CA SER A 9 15.99 8.27 9.13
C SER A 9 14.73 8.13 8.25
N GLU A 10 14.07 6.97 8.24
CA GLU A 10 12.82 6.76 7.50
C GLU A 10 11.67 7.56 8.11
N VAL A 11 11.57 7.57 9.44
CA VAL A 11 10.54 8.35 10.14
C VAL A 11 10.68 9.84 9.81
N LYS A 12 11.90 10.35 9.68
CA LYS A 12 12.15 11.75 9.27
C LYS A 12 11.71 12.00 7.83
N SER A 13 12.01 11.10 6.90
CA SER A 13 11.56 11.21 5.51
C SER A 13 10.04 11.14 5.35
N ILE A 14 9.37 10.24 6.08
CA ILE A 14 7.90 10.13 6.08
C ILE A 14 7.27 11.42 6.63
N ARG A 15 7.85 12.03 7.68
CA ARG A 15 7.37 13.33 8.19
C ARG A 15 7.49 14.47 7.17
N GLN A 16 8.46 14.39 6.26
CA GLN A 16 8.58 15.31 5.12
C GLN A 16 7.66 14.95 3.94
N GLY A 17 6.82 13.91 4.06
CA GLY A 17 5.94 13.45 2.98
C GLY A 17 6.67 12.71 1.85
N LYS A 18 7.94 12.35 2.03
CA LYS A 18 8.75 11.70 0.98
C LYS A 18 8.61 10.18 1.00
N VAL A 19 7.38 9.70 0.83
CA VAL A 19 7.05 8.27 0.80
C VAL A 19 6.10 7.96 -0.35
N ASN A 20 6.34 6.85 -1.02
CA ASN A 20 5.45 6.29 -2.04
C ASN A 20 5.16 4.82 -1.71
N ILE A 21 3.88 4.47 -1.69
CA ILE A 21 3.38 3.12 -1.42
C ILE A 21 2.49 2.58 -2.55
N ALA A 22 2.42 3.26 -3.69
CA ALA A 22 1.49 2.92 -4.77
C ALA A 22 1.68 1.49 -5.30
N ASP A 23 2.94 1.07 -5.44
CA ASP A 23 3.31 -0.25 -5.97
C ASP A 23 3.75 -1.21 -4.86
N ALA A 24 3.54 -0.83 -3.60
CA ALA A 24 3.93 -1.64 -2.46
C ALA A 24 2.93 -2.78 -2.25
N TYR A 25 3.43 -3.93 -1.82
CA TYR A 25 2.61 -5.09 -1.47
C TYR A 25 3.23 -5.81 -0.28
N ALA A 26 2.43 -6.55 0.47
CA ALA A 26 2.93 -7.32 1.60
C ALA A 26 2.95 -8.81 1.27
N ILE A 27 4.06 -9.46 1.64
CA ILE A 27 4.24 -10.91 1.54
C ILE A 27 4.38 -11.51 2.93
N GLU A 28 4.15 -12.81 3.01
CA GLU A 28 4.56 -13.57 4.17
C GLU A 28 5.96 -14.13 3.97
N LYS A 29 6.78 -14.01 5.03
CA LYS A 29 8.15 -14.50 5.10
C LYS A 29 8.34 -15.02 6.53
N ASP A 30 8.58 -16.32 6.65
CA ASP A 30 8.85 -17.00 7.93
C ASP A 30 7.79 -16.76 9.03
N GLY A 31 6.50 -16.74 8.67
CA GLY A 31 5.40 -16.48 9.61
C GLY A 31 5.19 -15.02 9.97
N GLU A 32 5.91 -14.10 9.32
CA GLU A 32 5.79 -12.66 9.50
C GLU A 32 5.34 -11.99 8.20
N ILE A 33 4.68 -10.84 8.31
CA ILE A 33 4.26 -10.08 7.13
C ILE A 33 5.24 -8.95 6.90
N VAL A 34 5.80 -8.89 5.70
CA VAL A 34 6.80 -7.90 5.29
C VAL A 34 6.25 -7.08 4.14
N LEU A 35 6.35 -5.76 4.26
CA LEU A 35 6.00 -4.81 3.21
C LEU A 35 7.19 -4.63 2.27
N ILE A 36 6.97 -4.95 0.99
CA ILE A 36 7.94 -4.85 -0.09
C ILE A 36 7.55 -3.69 -1.01
N ASN A 37 8.57 -3.13 -1.68
CA ASN A 37 8.41 -2.08 -2.68
C ASN A 37 7.75 -0.81 -2.14
N SER A 38 7.86 -0.57 -0.84
CA SER A 38 7.58 0.74 -0.25
C SER A 38 8.81 1.62 -0.45
N HIS A 39 8.64 2.73 -1.16
CA HIS A 39 9.74 3.64 -1.48
C HIS A 39 9.73 4.81 -0.49
N ILE A 40 10.71 4.83 0.41
CA ILE A 40 10.94 5.95 1.32
C ILE A 40 12.21 6.65 0.87
N THR A 41 12.15 7.93 0.54
CA THR A 41 13.35 8.63 0.06
C THR A 41 14.36 8.74 1.19
N SER A 42 15.64 8.50 0.91
CA SER A 42 16.72 8.65 1.90
C SER A 42 16.75 10.07 2.48
N TYR A 43 17.08 10.16 3.77
CA TYR A 43 17.08 11.44 4.48
C TYR A 43 18.44 12.12 4.31
N LYS A 44 18.52 13.15 3.46
CA LYS A 44 19.80 13.82 3.12
C LYS A 44 20.64 14.25 4.32
N GLN A 45 20.01 14.65 5.42
CA GLN A 45 20.69 15.11 6.63
C GLN A 45 21.18 13.96 7.53
N SER A 46 20.79 12.72 7.25
CA SER A 46 21.32 11.54 7.92
C SER A 46 22.59 11.07 7.21
N SER A 47 23.68 11.83 7.36
CA SER A 47 24.99 11.60 6.73
C SER A 47 25.33 10.11 6.49
N TYR A 48 25.75 9.38 7.54
CA TYR A 48 26.18 7.98 7.44
C TYR A 48 25.10 6.96 7.81
N ASN A 49 24.08 7.35 8.60
CA ASN A 49 23.05 6.42 9.11
C ASN A 49 21.81 6.31 8.20
N ASN A 50 22.05 6.37 6.88
CA ASN A 50 20.98 6.34 5.89
C ASN A 50 20.37 4.95 5.72
N HIS A 51 19.10 4.93 5.33
CA HIS A 51 18.39 3.73 4.93
C HIS A 51 18.38 3.58 3.41
N LEU A 52 18.19 2.36 2.95
CA LEU A 52 17.93 2.08 1.54
C LEU A 52 16.47 2.44 1.22
N PRO A 53 16.17 3.12 0.11
CA PRO A 53 14.80 3.55 -0.18
C PRO A 53 13.78 2.41 -0.28
N LEU A 54 14.19 1.30 -0.87
CA LEU A 54 13.35 0.12 -1.15
C LEU A 54 13.57 -1.02 -0.14
N ASP A 55 13.92 -0.69 1.11
CA ASP A 55 14.15 -1.69 2.16
C ASP A 55 12.90 -2.53 2.47
N GLU A 56 13.11 -3.78 2.88
CA GLU A 56 12.03 -4.67 3.33
C GLU A 56 11.58 -4.26 4.74
N ARG A 57 10.28 -3.99 4.93
CA ARG A 57 9.78 -3.44 6.20
C ARG A 57 8.77 -4.36 6.86
N LYS A 58 9.14 -4.92 8.00
CA LYS A 58 8.29 -5.81 8.80
C LYS A 58 7.04 -5.08 9.30
N LEU A 59 5.88 -5.69 9.11
CA LEU A 59 4.61 -5.26 9.67
C LEU A 59 4.34 -5.98 10.99
N LEU A 60 3.92 -5.21 11.99
CA LEU A 60 3.57 -5.68 13.32
C LEU A 60 2.06 -5.96 13.37
N LEU A 61 1.72 -7.25 13.36
CA LEU A 61 0.35 -7.78 13.40
C LEU A 61 0.26 -8.89 14.46
N ASN A 62 -0.94 -9.15 14.97
CA ASN A 62 -1.16 -10.25 15.89
C ASN A 62 -1.12 -11.60 15.14
N LYS A 63 -0.64 -12.67 15.80
CA LYS A 63 -0.56 -14.02 15.21
C LYS A 63 -1.90 -14.51 14.62
N LYS A 64 -3.02 -14.22 15.30
CA LYS A 64 -4.38 -14.54 14.80
C LYS A 64 -4.73 -13.81 13.50
N GLU A 65 -4.31 -12.55 13.37
CA GLU A 65 -4.55 -11.73 12.17
C GLU A 65 -3.70 -12.21 10.99
N ILE A 66 -2.42 -12.55 11.25
CA ILE A 66 -1.52 -13.14 10.26
C ILE A 66 -2.12 -14.43 9.70
N ASN A 67 -2.54 -15.35 10.56
CA ASN A 67 -3.18 -16.61 10.11
C ASN A 67 -4.44 -16.37 9.27
N LYS A 68 -5.26 -15.37 9.62
CA LYS A 68 -6.46 -14.99 8.86
C LYS A 68 -6.10 -14.45 7.47
N LEU A 69 -5.06 -13.63 7.37
CA LEU A 69 -4.56 -13.10 6.10
C LEU A 69 -3.95 -14.21 5.23
N MET A 70 -3.16 -15.10 5.84
CA MET A 70 -2.57 -16.26 5.17
C MET A 70 -3.63 -17.20 4.59
N GLY A 71 -4.70 -17.46 5.35
CA GLY A 71 -5.82 -18.24 4.84
C GLY A 71 -6.46 -17.63 3.57
N LYS A 72 -6.56 -16.30 3.50
CA LYS A 72 -7.11 -15.59 2.33
C LYS A 72 -6.15 -15.60 1.13
N ILE A 73 -4.85 -15.42 1.37
CA ILE A 73 -3.83 -15.47 0.32
C ILE A 73 -3.84 -16.87 -0.32
N ASN A 74 -3.73 -17.92 0.49
CA ASN A 74 -3.56 -19.29 0.01
C ASN A 74 -4.83 -19.87 -0.65
N ARG A 75 -6.03 -19.55 -0.15
CA ARG A 75 -7.28 -20.11 -0.67
C ARG A 75 -7.80 -19.39 -1.91
N GLU A 76 -7.76 -18.07 -1.91
CA GLU A 76 -8.54 -17.26 -2.85
C GLU A 76 -7.65 -16.46 -3.84
N GLY A 77 -6.32 -16.54 -3.67
CA GLY A 77 -5.34 -15.80 -4.47
C GLY A 77 -5.42 -14.30 -4.24
N PHE A 78 -5.73 -13.88 -3.02
CA PHE A 78 -5.72 -12.47 -2.64
C PHE A 78 -4.30 -11.95 -2.41
N THR A 79 -4.07 -10.68 -2.70
CA THR A 79 -2.82 -9.97 -2.40
C THR A 79 -3.06 -8.95 -1.29
N ILE A 80 -2.09 -8.77 -0.41
CA ILE A 80 -2.14 -7.72 0.61
C ILE A 80 -1.50 -6.46 0.05
N ILE A 81 -2.25 -5.36 0.07
CA ILE A 81 -1.77 -4.05 -0.39
C ILE A 81 -1.92 -3.01 0.74
N PRO A 82 -0.98 -2.07 0.88
CA PRO A 82 -1.18 -0.91 1.73
C PRO A 82 -2.13 0.08 1.06
N THR A 83 -3.08 0.62 1.83
CA THR A 83 -4.01 1.64 1.33
C THR A 83 -3.61 3.03 1.78
N LYS A 84 -3.17 3.15 3.04
CA LYS A 84 -2.79 4.42 3.66
C LYS A 84 -1.65 4.23 4.64
N MET A 85 -0.79 5.24 4.74
CA MET A 85 0.21 5.35 5.80
C MET A 85 -0.05 6.65 6.56
N TYR A 86 -0.08 6.60 7.88
CA TYR A 86 -0.44 7.75 8.71
C TYR A 86 0.22 7.68 10.11
N PHE A 87 0.23 8.80 10.82
CA PHE A 87 0.73 8.89 12.19
C PHE A 87 -0.41 8.72 13.20
N LYS A 88 -0.19 7.87 14.21
CA LYS A 88 -1.10 7.68 15.35
C LYS A 88 -0.29 7.65 16.63
N LYS A 89 -0.55 8.58 17.56
CA LYS A 89 0.20 8.74 18.82
C LYS A 89 1.73 8.77 18.60
N GLY A 90 2.17 9.52 17.59
CA GLY A 90 3.59 9.67 17.24
C GLY A 90 4.24 8.51 16.48
N LYS A 91 3.55 7.37 16.31
CA LYS A 91 4.04 6.19 15.57
C LYS A 91 3.44 6.13 14.17
N VAL A 92 4.20 5.61 13.21
CA VAL A 92 3.70 5.35 11.85
C VAL A 92 2.87 4.07 11.87
N LYS A 93 1.72 4.13 11.22
CA LYS A 93 0.82 2.99 11.01
C LYS A 93 0.48 2.85 9.54
N VAL A 94 0.28 1.60 9.14
CA VAL A 94 -0.10 1.24 7.78
C VAL A 94 -1.47 0.58 7.81
N GLU A 95 -2.39 1.12 7.03
CA GLU A 95 -3.65 0.47 6.72
C GLU A 95 -3.42 -0.51 5.57
N ILE A 96 -3.83 -1.76 5.75
CA ILE A 96 -3.68 -2.84 4.78
C ILE A 96 -5.05 -3.35 4.37
N ALA A 97 -5.17 -3.73 3.11
CA ALA A 97 -6.36 -4.35 2.55
C ALA A 97 -5.97 -5.60 1.75
N THR A 98 -6.88 -6.58 1.71
CA THR A 98 -6.78 -7.74 0.83
C THR A 98 -7.54 -7.44 -0.46
N ALA A 99 -6.86 -7.49 -1.60
CA ALA A 99 -7.44 -7.19 -2.89
C ALA A 99 -7.10 -8.27 -3.92
N LYS A 100 -7.96 -8.45 -4.92
CA LYS A 100 -7.73 -9.34 -6.05
C LYS A 100 -7.81 -8.53 -7.34
N GLY A 101 -6.87 -8.77 -8.24
CA GLY A 101 -6.88 -8.13 -9.55
C GLY A 101 -8.16 -8.48 -10.33
N LYS A 102 -8.77 -7.47 -10.97
CA LYS A 102 -9.89 -7.70 -11.89
C LYS A 102 -9.43 -8.53 -13.10
N LYS A 103 -10.29 -9.41 -13.60
CA LYS A 103 -10.02 -10.14 -14.85
C LYS A 103 -10.02 -9.17 -16.03
N ASN A 104 -9.32 -9.54 -17.11
CA ASN A 104 -9.21 -8.66 -18.29
C ASN A 104 -10.56 -8.33 -18.93
N TYR A 105 -11.50 -9.27 -18.93
CA TYR A 105 -12.88 -9.04 -19.37
C TYR A 105 -13.57 -7.95 -18.53
N ASP A 106 -13.52 -8.07 -17.20
CA ASP A 106 -14.11 -7.09 -16.28
C ASP A 106 -13.48 -5.70 -16.45
N LYS A 107 -12.16 -5.64 -16.69
CA LYS A 107 -11.46 -4.38 -16.97
C LYS A 107 -12.01 -3.68 -18.21
N ARG A 108 -12.32 -4.43 -19.29
CA ARG A 108 -12.91 -3.87 -20.53
C ARG A 108 -14.29 -3.28 -20.27
N GLN A 109 -15.16 -3.99 -19.55
CA GLN A 109 -16.51 -3.50 -19.22
C GLN A 109 -16.45 -2.24 -18.35
N VAL A 110 -15.57 -2.21 -17.34
CA VAL A 110 -15.36 -1.03 -16.49
C VAL A 110 -14.86 0.16 -17.30
N LYS A 111 -13.93 -0.05 -18.25
CA LYS A 111 -13.42 1.02 -19.13
C LYS A 111 -14.54 1.58 -20.02
N LYS A 112 -15.32 0.71 -20.66
CA LYS A 112 -16.48 1.08 -21.48
C LYS A 112 -17.48 1.94 -20.69
N ASN A 113 -17.87 1.49 -19.49
CA ASN A 113 -18.82 2.22 -18.65
C ASN A 113 -18.27 3.59 -18.21
N ARG A 114 -16.97 3.67 -17.88
CA ARG A 114 -16.32 4.92 -17.51
C ARG A 114 -16.30 5.92 -18.67
N ASP A 115 -15.97 5.46 -19.87
CA ASP A 115 -15.91 6.31 -21.06
C ASP A 115 -17.31 6.80 -21.44
N TRP A 116 -18.31 5.91 -21.41
CA TRP A 116 -19.72 6.26 -21.62
C TRP A 116 -20.25 7.30 -20.62
N ASN A 117 -19.96 7.14 -19.32
CA ASN A 117 -20.36 8.12 -18.32
C ASN A 117 -19.70 9.50 -18.54
N ARG A 118 -18.44 9.52 -19.00
CA ARG A 118 -17.72 10.76 -19.33
C ARG A 118 -18.29 11.44 -20.58
N GLU A 119 -18.77 10.68 -21.56
CA GLU A 119 -19.48 11.23 -22.73
C GLU A 119 -20.83 11.81 -22.34
N LYS A 120 -21.65 11.06 -21.58
CA LYS A 120 -22.92 11.56 -21.04
C LYS A 120 -22.75 12.88 -20.31
N ALA A 121 -21.79 12.96 -19.38
CA ALA A 121 -21.51 14.19 -18.64
C ALA A 121 -21.12 15.37 -19.55
N ARG A 122 -20.40 15.11 -20.65
CA ARG A 122 -20.07 16.13 -21.66
C ARG A 122 -21.29 16.60 -22.45
N TYR A 123 -22.19 15.69 -22.84
CA TYR A 123 -23.43 16.04 -23.52
C TYR A 123 -24.33 16.92 -22.66
N PHE A 124 -24.57 16.56 -21.40
CA PHE A 124 -25.38 17.37 -20.47
C PHE A 124 -24.80 18.77 -20.25
N ARG A 125 -23.47 18.89 -20.17
CA ARG A 125 -22.80 20.19 -19.99
C ARG A 125 -22.81 21.06 -21.26
N LYS A 126 -22.99 20.49 -22.45
CA LYS A 126 -23.07 21.23 -23.73
C LYS A 126 -24.50 21.67 -24.06
N SER A 127 -25.51 20.99 -23.51
CA SER A 127 -26.93 21.31 -23.73
C SER A 127 -27.55 22.20 -22.65
N SER A 128 -26.76 22.58 -21.62
CA SER A 128 -27.09 23.62 -20.65
C SER A 128 -26.32 24.88 -21.00
#